data_AF-A0A016SN61-F1
#
_entry.id   AF-A0A016SN61-F1
#
_cell.length_a   1.000
_cell.length_b   1.000
_cell.length_c   1.000
_cell.angle_alpha   90.00
_cell.angle_beta   90.00
_cell.angle_gamma   90.00
#
_symmetry.space_group_name_H-M   'P 1'
#
loop_
_entity.id
_entity.type
_entity.pdbx_description
1 polymer ?
#
loop_
_entity_poly.entity_id
_entity_poly.type
_entity_poly.pdbx_seq_one_letter_code
_entity_poly.pdbx_strand_id
1 'polypeptide(L)'
;MIICAGCGEKYIGETMRPLRRRLDEHRRALANPSSYPSESFSRHRTLKHTTEPPPAFTVRVLHRHSTRTLERRIMEAREIRRHEPEINTREELREVLRLIA
;
A
#
# COMPACT_ATOMS: atom_id res chain seq x y z
N MET A 1 -3.90 -0.40 6.20
CA MET A 1 -2.89 0.68 6.19
C MET A 1 -1.56 0.10 6.57
N ILE A 2 -0.53 0.43 5.82
CA ILE A 2 0.87 0.13 6.11
C ILE A 2 1.57 1.47 6.33
N ILE A 3 2.46 1.55 7.32
CA ILE A 3 3.22 2.76 7.64
C ILE A 3 4.70 2.38 7.61
N CYS A 4 5.47 3.07 6.77
CA CYS A 4 6.91 2.89 6.70
C CYS A 4 7.55 3.30 8.03
N ALA A 5 8.33 2.42 8.65
CA ALA A 5 9.01 2.73 9.91
C ALA A 5 10.19 3.70 9.73
N GLY A 6 10.73 3.84 8.51
CA GLY A 6 11.86 4.72 8.22
C GLY A 6 11.46 6.20 8.04
N CYS A 7 10.26 6.49 7.56
CA CYS A 7 9.84 7.86 7.23
C CYS A 7 8.39 8.22 7.58
N GLY A 8 7.58 7.26 8.06
CA GLY A 8 6.18 7.49 8.43
C GLY A 8 5.20 7.59 7.25
N GLU A 9 5.66 7.51 6.01
CA GLU A 9 4.78 7.49 4.82
C GLU A 9 3.86 6.28 4.83
N LYS A 10 2.65 6.47 4.30
CA LYS A 10 1.54 5.53 4.42
C LYS A 10 1.21 4.91 3.07
N TYR A 11 0.77 3.67 3.12
CA TYR A 11 0.12 2.95 2.03
C TYR A 11 -1.24 2.43 2.48
N ILE A 12 -2.24 2.53 1.61
CA ILE A 12 -3.56 1.96 1.81
C ILE A 12 -3.87 1.06 0.61
N GLY A 13 -4.29 -0.16 0.92
CA GLY A 13 -4.64 -1.16 -0.06
C GLY A 13 -5.70 -2.12 0.50
N GLU A 14 -6.58 -2.63 -0.36
CA GLU A 14 -7.42 -3.80 -0.06
C GLU A 14 -6.74 -5.10 -0.48
N THR A 15 -7.23 -6.22 0.06
CA THR A 15 -6.85 -7.53 -0.45
C THR A 15 -7.95 -8.55 -0.20
N MET A 16 -8.31 -9.29 -1.25
CA MET A 16 -9.15 -10.48 -1.13
C MET A 16 -8.40 -11.68 -0.56
N ARG A 17 -7.07 -11.68 -0.70
CA ARG A 17 -6.20 -12.77 -0.28
C ARG A 17 -5.86 -12.60 1.20
N PRO A 18 -5.35 -13.66 1.88
CA PRO A 18 -4.88 -13.52 3.25
C PRO A 18 -3.88 -12.37 3.38
N LEU A 19 -4.09 -11.49 4.36
CA LEU A 19 -3.27 -10.29 4.57
C LEU A 19 -1.77 -10.58 4.50
N ARG A 20 -1.33 -11.69 5.10
CA ARG A 20 0.08 -12.14 5.07
C ARG A 20 0.67 -12.18 3.65
N ARG A 21 -0.07 -12.69 2.66
CA ARG A 21 0.42 -12.78 1.27
C ARG A 21 0.73 -11.39 0.69
N ARG A 22 -0.17 -10.43 0.91
CA ARG A 22 0.02 -9.04 0.47
C ARG A 22 1.20 -8.37 1.20
N LEU A 23 1.36 -8.64 2.49
CA LEU A 23 2.52 -8.14 3.25
C LEU A 23 3.84 -8.72 2.73
N ASP A 24 3.87 -10.01 2.38
CA ASP A 24 5.08 -10.66 1.85
C ASP A 24 5.44 -10.13 0.45
N GLU A 25 4.47 -9.72 -0.37
CA GLU A 25 4.71 -8.99 -1.62
C GLU A 25 5.40 -7.66 -1.36
N HIS A 26 4.87 -6.85 -0.45
CA HIS A 26 5.48 -5.56 -0.11
C HIS A 26 6.88 -5.70 0.50
N ARG A 27 7.12 -6.73 1.33
CA ARG A 27 8.47 -7.03 1.84
C ARG A 27 9.45 -7.37 0.73
N ARG A 28 9.04 -8.20 -0.24
CA ARG A 28 9.90 -8.55 -1.39
C ARG A 28 10.22 -7.33 -2.26
N ALA A 29 9.22 -6.47 -2.51
CA ALA A 29 9.39 -5.21 -3.23
C ALA A 29 10.38 -4.25 -2.53
N LEU A 30 10.30 -4.13 -1.20
CA LEU A 30 11.27 -3.34 -0.42
C LEU A 30 12.69 -3.93 -0.45
N ALA A 31 12.80 -5.27 -0.35
CA ALA A 31 14.09 -5.95 -0.30
C ALA A 31 14.81 -5.98 -1.65
N ASN A 32 14.05 -6.11 -2.74
CA ASN A 32 14.59 -6.24 -4.08
C ASN A 32 13.79 -5.39 -5.10
N PRO A 33 13.90 -4.04 -5.03
CA PRO A 33 13.06 -3.14 -5.82
C PRO A 33 13.23 -3.30 -7.33
N SER A 34 14.43 -3.66 -7.79
CA SER A 34 14.72 -3.86 -9.22
C SER A 34 13.96 -5.03 -9.85
N SER A 35 13.60 -6.04 -9.06
CA SER A 35 12.80 -7.19 -9.55
C SER A 35 11.30 -6.93 -9.55
N TYR A 36 10.84 -5.85 -8.89
CA TYR A 36 9.41 -5.49 -8.79
C TYR A 36 9.18 -4.02 -9.13
N PRO A 37 9.60 -3.54 -10.32
CA PRO A 37 9.67 -2.10 -10.62
C PRO A 37 8.29 -1.40 -10.65
N SER A 38 7.21 -2.15 -10.86
CA SER A 38 5.84 -1.63 -10.87
C SER A 38 5.21 -1.51 -9.47
N GLU A 39 5.81 -2.09 -8.44
CA GLU A 39 5.25 -2.05 -7.08
C GLU A 39 5.54 -0.71 -6.41
N SER A 40 4.51 -0.13 -5.77
CA SER A 40 4.59 1.14 -5.04
C SER A 40 5.72 1.14 -3.99
N PHE A 41 5.92 0.02 -3.32
CA PHE A 41 6.98 -0.15 -2.33
C PHE A 41 8.39 -0.18 -2.93
N SER A 42 8.56 -0.69 -4.16
CA SER A 42 9.84 -0.61 -4.86
C SER A 42 10.18 0.83 -5.20
N ARG A 43 9.20 1.60 -5.69
CA ARG A 43 9.36 3.04 -5.97
C ARG A 43 9.67 3.82 -4.69
N HIS A 44 8.95 3.53 -3.62
CA HIS A 44 9.19 4.16 -2.32
C HIS A 44 10.61 3.87 -1.81
N ARG A 45 11.04 2.60 -1.88
CA ARG A 45 12.40 2.16 -1.53
C ARG A 45 13.48 2.95 -2.27
N THR A 46 13.34 3.12 -3.58
CA THR A 46 14.33 3.81 -4.43
C THR A 46 14.31 5.33 -4.34
N LEU A 47 13.22 5.93 -3.86
CA LEU A 47 13.11 7.39 -3.69
C LEU A 47 13.46 7.86 -2.28
N LYS A 48 13.20 7.04 -1.26
CA LYS A 48 13.25 7.47 0.15
C LYS A 48 14.31 6.75 0.97
N HIS A 49 14.76 5.57 0.55
CA HIS A 49 15.63 4.71 1.35
C HIS A 49 16.78 4.10 0.54
N THR A 50 17.26 4.75 -0.52
CA THR A 50 18.19 4.14 -1.50
C THR A 50 19.46 3.56 -0.88
N THR A 51 20.03 4.23 0.13
CA THR A 51 21.32 3.88 0.74
C THR A 51 21.19 3.16 2.08
N GLU A 52 19.97 3.08 2.63
CA GLU A 52 19.70 2.44 3.93
C GLU A 52 19.36 0.96 3.74
N PRO A 53 19.35 0.12 4.79
CA PRO A 53 18.68 -1.18 4.72
C PRO A 53 17.18 -1.04 4.41
N PRO A 54 16.53 -2.07 3.82
CA PRO A 54 15.08 -2.03 3.57
C PRO A 54 14.32 -1.70 4.86
N PRO A 55 13.46 -0.67 4.87
CA PRO A 55 12.75 -0.28 6.08
C PRO A 55 11.75 -1.37 6.48
N ALA A 56 11.57 -1.55 7.79
CA ALA A 56 10.41 -2.25 8.32
C ALA A 56 9.13 -1.42 8.09
N PHE A 57 7.99 -2.04 8.31
CA PHE A 57 6.72 -1.33 8.31
C PHE A 57 5.78 -1.86 9.39
N THR A 58 4.91 -0.99 9.89
CA THR A 58 3.82 -1.37 10.78
C THR A 58 2.52 -1.49 9.99
N VAL A 59 1.60 -2.31 10.49
CA VAL A 59 0.33 -2.60 9.81
C VAL A 59 -0.83 -2.30 10.73
N ARG A 60 -1.77 -1.49 10.26
CA ARG A 60 -3.07 -1.25 10.89
C ARG A 60 -4.19 -1.74 10.00
N VAL A 61 -4.95 -2.71 10.49
CA VAL A 61 -6.18 -3.19 9.84
C VAL A 61 -7.27 -2.14 10.06
N LEU A 62 -7.77 -1.56 8.96
CA LEU A 62 -8.80 -0.52 9.02
C LEU A 62 -10.21 -1.13 9.04
N HIS A 63 -10.43 -2.16 8.21
CA HIS A 63 -11.72 -2.82 8.03
C HIS A 63 -11.52 -4.34 7.91
N ARG A 64 -12.54 -5.12 8.30
CA ARG A 64 -12.58 -6.59 8.17
C ARG A 64 -13.93 -7.02 7.59
N HIS A 65 -14.00 -8.25 7.06
CA HIS A 65 -15.24 -8.98 6.76
C HIS A 65 -16.19 -8.40 5.68
N SER A 66 -15.66 -7.82 4.59
CA SER A 66 -16.47 -7.58 3.38
C SER A 66 -16.18 -8.63 2.30
N THR A 67 -17.18 -9.44 1.97
CA THR A 67 -17.08 -10.49 0.94
C THR A 67 -17.27 -9.93 -0.47
N ARG A 68 -17.92 -8.77 -0.61
CA ARG A 68 -18.21 -8.15 -1.91
C ARG A 68 -17.06 -7.26 -2.38
N THR A 69 -16.62 -7.51 -3.62
CA THR A 69 -15.48 -6.80 -4.22
C THR A 69 -15.67 -5.29 -4.30
N LEU A 70 -16.87 -4.84 -4.71
CA LEU A 70 -17.16 -3.41 -4.81
C LEU A 70 -17.11 -2.71 -3.44
N GLU A 71 -17.68 -3.32 -2.40
CA GLU A 71 -17.66 -2.76 -1.05
C GLU A 71 -16.23 -2.62 -0.52
N ARG A 72 -15.37 -3.62 -0.70
CA ARG A 72 -13.95 -3.52 -0.31
C ARG A 72 -13.24 -2.35 -1.00
N ARG A 73 -13.43 -2.21 -2.32
CA ARG A 73 -12.80 -1.11 -3.08
C ARG A 73 -13.37 0.27 -2.73
N ILE A 74 -14.67 0.38 -2.42
CA ILE A 74 -15.24 1.64 -1.91
C ILE A 74 -14.66 1.99 -0.54
N MET A 75 -14.51 1.02 0.35
CA MET A 75 -13.89 1.26 1.67
C MET A 75 -12.42 1.66 1.53
N GLU A 76 -11.68 1.03 0.63
CA GLU A 76 -10.32 1.44 0.27
C GLU A 76 -10.29 2.91 -0.20
N ALA A 77 -11.18 3.30 -1.11
CA ALA A 77 -11.28 4.68 -1.61
C ALA A 77 -11.57 5.69 -0.50
N ARG A 78 -12.48 5.36 0.42
CA ARG A 78 -12.80 6.22 1.56
C ARG A 78 -11.60 6.42 2.48
N GLU A 79 -10.85 5.36 2.75
CA GLU A 79 -9.66 5.43 3.60
C GLU A 79 -8.50 6.13 2.90
N ILE A 80 -8.32 5.95 1.59
CA ILE A 80 -7.36 6.72 0.78
C ILE A 80 -7.67 8.22 0.88
N ARG A 81 -8.94 8.63 0.65
CA ARG A 81 -9.35 10.03 0.75
C ARG A 81 -9.16 10.61 2.15
N ARG A 82 -9.34 9.80 3.19
CA ARG A 82 -9.21 10.23 4.60
C ARG A 82 -7.75 10.45 5.02
N HIS A 83 -6.83 9.64 4.49
CA HIS A 83 -5.47 9.53 5.01
C HIS A 83 -4.38 10.01 4.06
N GLU A 84 -4.72 10.27 2.79
CA GLU A 84 -3.84 10.82 1.75
C GLU A 84 -2.49 10.11 1.70
N PRO A 85 -2.47 8.79 1.44
CA PRO A 85 -1.26 7.98 1.54
C PRO A 85 -0.23 8.34 0.47
N GLU A 86 1.01 8.52 0.91
CA GLU A 86 2.12 9.04 0.10
C GLU A 86 2.80 7.94 -0.75
N ILE A 87 2.72 6.68 -0.29
CA ILE A 87 3.35 5.53 -0.96
C ILE A 87 2.53 5.06 -2.17
N ASN A 88 1.20 5.16 -2.10
CA ASN A 88 0.33 4.78 -3.22
C ASN A 88 0.72 5.54 -4.50
N THR A 89 0.73 4.86 -5.63
CA THR A 89 1.04 5.51 -6.92
C THR A 89 -0.14 6.35 -7.37
N ARG A 90 0.13 7.31 -8.27
CA ARG A 90 -0.92 8.16 -8.84
C ARG A 90 -1.96 7.34 -9.59
N GLU A 91 -1.52 6.25 -10.22
CA GLU A 91 -2.34 5.31 -10.95
C GLU A 91 -3.26 4.51 -10.01
N GLU A 92 -2.72 3.98 -8.90
CA GLU A 92 -3.50 3.30 -7.85
C GLU A 92 -4.58 4.25 -7.29
N LEU A 93 -4.18 5.48 -6.93
CA LEU A 93 -5.10 6.49 -6.40
C LEU A 93 -6.21 6.83 -7.40
N ARG A 94 -5.86 7.01 -8.69
CA ARG A 94 -6.83 7.34 -9.74
C ARG A 94 -7.82 6.22 -9.98
N GLU A 95 -7.40 4.96 -9.96
CA GLU A 95 -8.30 3.81 -10.15
C GLU A 95 -9.34 3.74 -9.03
N VAL A 96 -8.87 3.85 -7.79
CA VAL A 96 -9.70 3.59 -6.61
C VAL A 96 -10.61 4.78 -6.29
N LEU A 97 -10.11 6.03 -6.36
CA LEU A 97 -10.90 7.22 -6.01
C LEU A 97 -12.06 7.47 -6.96
N ARG A 98 -12.03 6.96 -8.20
CA ARG A 98 -13.15 7.02 -9.15
C ARG A 98 -14.42 6.34 -8.65
N LEU A 99 -14.33 5.45 -7.67
CA LEU A 99 -15.47 4.73 -7.12
C LEU A 99 -16.32 5.58 -6.16
N ILE A 100 -15.80 6.74 -5.74
CA ILE A 100 -16.45 7.65 -4.78
C ILE A 100 -16.44 9.11 -5.26
N ALA A 101 -16.10 9.31 -6.54
CA ALA A 101 -16.01 10.61 -7.19
C ALA A 101 -17.37 11.08 -7.69
#